data_AF-A0A7C7PW29-F1
#
_entry.id   AF-A0A7C7PW29-F1
#
_cell.length_a   1.000
_cell.length_b   1.000
_cell.length_c   1.000
_cell.angle_alpha   90.00
_cell.angle_beta   90.00
_cell.angle_gamma   90.00
#
_symmetry.space_group_name_H-M   'P 1'
#
loop_
_entity.id
_entity.type
_entity.pdbx_description
1 polymer ?
#
loop_
_entity_poly.entity_id
_entity_poly.type
_entity_poly.pdbx_seq_one_letter_code
_entity_poly.pdbx_strand_id
1 'polypeptide(L)'
;MKDYINALGIRYRENPRLVRGLDYYTRTVFEIIPKDLGNAVVAGGRYDYLVEELGGPPTPALGFAVGVERLALLLREPEDREELYFIAFFGNVHAYALKVADLLRRKGKKVELSFRGGGLRKQLELANRMGASFAVIIGEDELREGKITLKDMRTGVQRRLSLAEL
;
A
#
# COMPACT_ATOMS: atom_id res chain seq x y z
N MET A 1 24.07 10.31 24.54
CA MET A 1 22.79 10.32 23.79
C MET A 1 22.77 11.43 22.76
N LYS A 2 22.88 12.71 23.17
CA LYS A 2 22.89 13.85 22.24
C LYS A 2 23.95 13.74 21.15
N ASP A 3 25.16 13.32 21.51
CA ASP A 3 26.26 13.14 20.54
C ASP A 3 25.93 12.09 19.48
N TYR A 4 25.26 11.00 19.85
CA TYR A 4 24.80 9.98 18.89
C TYR A 4 23.71 10.51 17.96
N ILE A 5 22.74 11.27 18.48
CA ILE A 5 21.69 11.89 17.66
C ILE A 5 22.30 12.88 16.65
N ASN A 6 23.25 13.71 17.12
CA ASN A 6 23.99 14.66 16.29
C ASN A 6 24.83 13.97 15.21
N ALA A 7 25.54 12.90 15.57
CA ALA A 7 26.35 12.12 14.63
C ALA A 7 25.51 11.48 13.52
N LEU A 8 24.26 11.13 13.80
CA LEU A 8 23.31 10.60 12.81
C LEU A 8 22.57 11.69 12.01
N GLY A 9 22.85 12.98 12.27
CA GLY A 9 22.17 14.08 11.58
C GLY A 9 20.67 14.19 11.90
N ILE A 10 20.22 13.59 13.00
CA ILE A 10 18.81 13.60 13.39
C ILE A 10 18.49 14.95 14.04
N ARG A 11 17.59 15.72 13.42
CA ARG A 11 17.14 17.00 13.99
C ARG A 11 16.22 16.76 15.18
N TYR A 12 16.50 17.42 16.30
CA TYR A 12 15.68 17.39 17.50
C TYR A 12 15.58 18.78 18.15
N ARG A 13 14.59 18.96 19.03
CA ARG A 13 14.44 20.16 19.85
C ARG A 13 14.35 19.74 21.31
N GLU A 14 15.17 20.35 22.16
CA GLU A 14 15.08 20.12 23.61
C GLU A 14 13.84 20.83 24.17
N ASN A 15 13.03 20.08 24.92
CA ASN A 15 11.87 20.60 25.62
C ASN A 15 12.00 20.28 27.12
N PRO A 16 12.45 21.23 27.96
CA PRO A 16 12.60 21.00 29.40
C PRO A 16 11.26 20.82 30.11
N ARG A 17 10.13 21.08 29.43
CA ARG A 17 8.76 20.91 29.96
C ARG A 17 8.11 19.60 29.51
N LEU A 18 8.86 18.73 28.81
CA LEU A 18 8.33 17.43 28.39
C LEU A 18 8.27 16.50 29.60
N VAL A 19 7.06 16.38 30.16
CA VAL A 19 6.72 15.40 31.18
C VAL A 19 5.87 14.31 30.56
N ARG A 20 6.12 13.05 30.92
CA ARG A 20 5.29 11.92 30.48
C ARG A 20 4.25 11.60 31.53
N GLY A 21 3.09 11.10 31.10
CA GLY A 21 1.96 10.79 31.97
C GLY A 21 2.11 9.51 32.80
N LEU A 22 3.24 8.81 32.67
CA LEU A 22 3.55 7.59 33.42
C LEU A 22 4.84 7.85 34.21
N ASP A 23 4.85 7.45 35.46
CA ASP A 23 5.89 7.71 36.46
C ASP A 23 7.12 6.79 36.35
N TYR A 24 7.01 5.68 35.61
CA TYR A 24 8.09 4.71 35.43
C TYR A 24 9.33 5.24 34.65
N TYR A 25 9.26 6.44 34.04
CA TYR A 25 10.37 6.98 33.26
C TYR A 25 11.46 7.51 34.17
N THR A 26 12.72 7.13 33.87
CA THR A 26 13.85 7.35 34.79
C THR A 26 14.86 8.38 34.26
N ARG A 27 14.94 8.57 32.94
CA ARG A 27 15.93 9.44 32.30
C ARG A 27 15.37 10.08 31.02
N THR A 28 15.89 9.67 29.86
CA THR A 28 15.52 10.24 28.56
C THR A 28 14.06 9.95 28.24
N VAL A 29 13.34 10.98 27.82
CA VAL A 29 12.02 10.89 27.19
C VAL A 29 12.05 11.64 25.87
N PHE A 30 11.27 11.18 24.90
CA PHE A 30 11.18 11.81 23.59
C PHE A 30 9.81 11.59 22.95
N GLU A 31 9.49 12.48 22.01
CA GLU A 31 8.29 12.41 21.18
C GLU A 31 8.63 12.79 19.74
N ILE A 32 7.93 12.18 18.79
CA ILE A 32 7.95 12.58 17.39
C ILE A 32 6.59 13.18 17.06
N ILE A 33 6.60 14.49 16.81
CA ILE A 33 5.41 15.29 16.52
C ILE A 33 5.44 15.69 15.04
N PRO A 34 4.51 15.18 14.21
CA PRO A 34 4.33 15.63 12.85
C PRO A 34 3.87 17.09 12.84
N LYS A 35 4.29 17.83 11.81
CA LYS A 35 3.92 19.25 11.67
C LYS A 35 2.39 19.46 11.61
N ASP A 36 1.67 18.52 11.01
CA ASP A 36 0.28 18.72 10.62
C ASP A 36 -0.74 18.20 11.66
N LEU A 37 -0.31 17.42 12.66
CA LEU A 37 -1.21 16.81 13.65
C LEU A 37 -1.17 17.49 15.03
N GLY A 38 -0.17 18.32 15.30
CA GLY A 38 0.00 19.04 16.58
C GLY A 38 0.26 18.17 17.81
N ASN A 39 0.26 16.84 17.66
CA ASN A 39 0.40 15.86 18.74
C ASN A 39 1.43 14.79 18.38
N ALA A 40 1.99 14.11 19.39
CA ALA A 40 2.94 13.04 19.18
C ALA A 40 2.31 11.82 18.50
N VAL A 41 3.00 11.27 17.48
CA VAL A 41 2.68 9.98 16.84
C VAL A 41 3.52 8.85 17.39
N VAL A 42 4.75 9.17 17.80
CA VAL A 42 5.65 8.27 18.53
C VAL A 42 6.00 8.93 19.85
N ALA A 43 5.98 8.16 20.92
CA ALA A 43 6.48 8.60 22.22
C ALA A 43 7.17 7.46 22.94
N GLY A 44 8.23 7.79 23.67
CA GLY A 44 9.03 6.79 24.36
C GLY A 44 10.05 7.39 25.30
N GLY A 45 10.88 6.51 25.83
CA GLY A 45 11.90 6.89 26.80
C GLY A 45 12.52 5.71 27.51
N ARG A 46 13.38 6.01 28.47
CA ARG A 46 14.09 5.05 29.31
C ARG A 46 13.34 4.80 30.62
N TYR A 47 13.20 3.52 30.97
CA TYR A 47 12.43 3.04 32.12
C TYR A 47 13.20 1.91 32.82
N ASP A 48 14.21 2.29 33.60
CA ASP A 48 15.21 1.33 34.09
C ASP A 48 14.69 0.37 35.15
N TYR A 49 13.66 0.77 35.91
CA TYR A 49 13.15 0.02 37.07
C TYR A 49 11.84 -0.72 36.79
N LEU A 50 11.20 -0.49 35.64
CA LEU A 50 9.85 -1.02 35.36
C LEU A 50 9.79 -2.56 35.44
N VAL A 51 10.82 -3.26 34.96
CA VAL A 51 10.85 -4.73 35.02
C VAL A 51 10.97 -5.23 36.45
N GLU A 52 11.76 -4.53 37.28
CA GLU A 52 11.94 -4.86 38.69
C GLU A 52 10.67 -4.60 39.51
N GLU A 53 10.00 -3.47 39.26
CA GLU A 53 8.70 -3.13 39.86
C GLU A 53 7.61 -4.17 39.54
N LEU A 54 7.73 -4.85 38.40
CA LEU A 54 6.83 -5.94 37.99
C LEU A 54 7.28 -7.33 38.47
N GLY A 55 8.30 -7.42 39.34
CA GLY A 55 8.77 -8.67 39.94
C GLY A 55 9.83 -9.43 39.12
N GLY A 56 10.37 -8.82 38.07
CA GLY A 56 11.49 -9.35 37.29
C GLY A 56 12.86 -8.95 37.85
N PRO A 57 13.96 -9.41 37.23
CA PRO A 57 15.30 -8.97 37.60
C PRO A 57 15.53 -7.50 37.17
N PRO A 58 16.47 -6.77 37.82
CA PRO A 58 16.88 -5.44 37.39
C PRO A 58 17.26 -5.42 35.91
N THR A 59 16.45 -4.76 35.09
CA THR A 59 16.57 -4.79 33.62
C THR A 59 16.36 -3.39 33.05
N PRO A 60 17.46 -2.63 32.87
CA PRO A 60 17.39 -1.31 32.24
C PRO A 60 16.85 -1.38 30.81
N ALA A 61 15.84 -0.57 30.49
CA ALA A 61 15.16 -0.64 29.21
C ALA A 61 14.87 0.73 28.61
N LEU A 62 14.78 0.79 27.29
CA LEU A 62 14.35 1.94 26.52
C LEU A 62 13.48 1.45 25.37
N GLY A 63 12.40 2.15 25.12
CA GLY A 63 11.48 1.81 24.04
C GLY A 63 10.55 2.96 23.72
N PHE A 64 9.67 2.71 22.76
CA PHE A 64 8.64 3.65 22.34
C PHE A 64 7.40 2.90 21.88
N ALA A 65 6.28 3.62 21.85
CA ALA A 65 5.05 3.18 21.23
C ALA A 65 4.69 4.11 20.08
N VAL A 66 3.94 3.57 19.11
CA VAL A 66 3.45 4.30 17.94
C VAL A 66 1.93 4.25 17.94
N GLY A 67 1.29 5.40 17.81
CA GLY A 67 -0.16 5.47 17.58
C GLY A 67 -0.48 5.16 16.13
N VAL A 68 -0.88 3.91 15.83
CA VAL A 68 -1.13 3.44 14.46
C VAL A 68 -2.20 4.27 13.76
N GLU A 69 -3.27 4.65 14.45
CA GLU A 69 -4.34 5.49 13.92
C GLU A 69 -3.82 6.87 13.54
N ARG A 70 -2.96 7.47 14.36
CA ARG A 70 -2.37 8.78 14.07
C ARG A 70 -1.34 8.70 12.95
N LEU A 71 -0.59 7.60 12.87
CA LEU A 71 0.32 7.36 11.76
C LEU A 71 -0.46 7.21 10.45
N ALA A 72 -1.61 6.54 10.46
CA ALA A 72 -2.48 6.39 9.30
C ALA A 72 -2.97 7.74 8.74
N LEU A 73 -3.22 8.73 9.60
CA LEU A 73 -3.58 10.09 9.17
C LEU A 73 -2.47 10.81 8.40
N LEU A 74 -1.21 10.37 8.55
CA LEU A 74 -0.07 10.92 7.80
C LEU A 74 0.21 10.18 6.50
N LEU A 75 -0.36 8.98 6.33
CA LEU A 75 -0.19 8.21 5.11
C LEU A 75 -0.96 8.94 4.00
N ARG A 76 -0.23 9.39 2.98
CA ARG A 76 -0.83 9.83 1.73
C ARG A 76 -1.21 8.60 0.91
N GLU A 77 -2.21 8.73 0.05
CA GLU A 77 -2.40 7.69 -0.97
C GLU A 77 -1.07 7.53 -1.74
N PRO A 78 -0.61 6.30 -1.99
CA PRO A 78 0.58 6.09 -2.81
C PRO A 78 0.36 6.77 -4.16
N GLU A 79 1.29 7.65 -4.54
CA GLU A 79 1.22 8.41 -5.80
C GLU A 79 1.22 7.45 -7.01
N ASP A 80 1.93 6.33 -6.90
CA ASP A 80 1.91 5.25 -7.87
C ASP A 80 0.92 4.16 -7.48
N ARG A 81 -0.33 4.32 -7.90
CA ARG A 81 -1.23 3.16 -8.01
C ARG A 81 -0.72 2.26 -9.12
N GLU A 82 -0.29 1.04 -8.76
CA GLU A 82 0.01 -0.01 -9.75
C GLU A 82 -1.12 -0.12 -10.78
N GLU A 83 -0.76 -0.16 -12.06
CA GLU A 83 -1.72 -0.27 -13.15
C GLU A 83 -2.52 -1.57 -13.03
N LEU A 84 -3.83 -1.45 -12.84
CA LEU A 84 -4.74 -2.59 -12.82
C LEU A 84 -5.22 -2.88 -14.25
N TYR A 85 -4.96 -4.10 -14.71
CA TYR A 85 -5.49 -4.66 -15.94
C TYR A 85 -6.72 -5.52 -15.63
N PHE A 86 -7.86 -5.19 -16.24
CA PHE A 86 -9.09 -5.95 -16.08
C PHE A 86 -9.42 -6.72 -17.36
N ILE A 87 -9.52 -8.04 -17.29
CA ILE A 87 -9.87 -8.88 -18.45
C ILE A 87 -11.40 -9.00 -18.53
N ALA A 88 -11.96 -8.35 -19.55
CA ALA A 88 -13.36 -8.44 -19.91
C ALA A 88 -13.53 -9.40 -21.09
N PHE A 89 -14.27 -10.48 -20.90
CA PHE A 89 -14.38 -11.51 -21.94
C PHE A 89 -15.81 -12.02 -22.11
N PHE A 90 -16.16 -12.43 -23.32
CA PHE A 90 -17.49 -12.91 -23.67
C PHE A 90 -17.44 -14.03 -24.72
N GLY A 91 -18.43 -14.91 -24.71
CA GLY A 91 -18.42 -16.14 -25.52
C GLY A 91 -17.57 -17.25 -24.92
N ASN A 92 -17.21 -18.24 -25.74
CA ASN A 92 -16.47 -19.42 -25.27
C ASN A 92 -14.94 -19.22 -25.29
N VAL A 93 -14.46 -18.22 -24.55
CA VAL A 93 -13.04 -17.79 -24.60
C VAL A 93 -12.33 -17.83 -23.24
N HIS A 94 -12.95 -18.45 -22.24
CA HIS A 94 -12.47 -18.50 -20.85
C HIS A 94 -11.02 -18.99 -20.72
N ALA A 95 -10.67 -20.09 -21.41
CA ALA A 95 -9.33 -20.65 -21.37
C ALA A 95 -8.27 -19.67 -21.90
N TYR A 96 -8.60 -18.94 -22.97
CA TYR A 96 -7.72 -17.93 -23.55
C TYR A 96 -7.61 -16.68 -22.66
N ALA A 97 -8.72 -16.23 -22.06
CA ALA A 97 -8.71 -15.15 -21.09
C ALA A 97 -7.83 -15.46 -19.87
N LEU A 98 -7.89 -16.69 -19.35
CA LEU A 98 -7.01 -17.16 -18.28
C LEU A 98 -5.54 -17.19 -18.70
N LYS A 99 -5.24 -17.61 -19.93
CA LYS A 99 -3.87 -17.60 -20.48
C LYS A 99 -3.30 -16.18 -20.54
N VAL A 100 -4.12 -15.21 -20.99
CA VAL A 100 -3.73 -13.78 -21.02
C VAL A 100 -3.50 -13.25 -19.61
N ALA A 101 -4.37 -13.63 -18.66
CA ALA A 101 -4.22 -13.25 -17.26
C ALA A 101 -2.90 -13.74 -16.66
N ASP A 102 -2.57 -15.01 -16.88
CA ASP A 102 -1.33 -15.62 -16.40
C ASP A 102 -0.10 -14.92 -17.01
N LEU A 103 -0.12 -14.64 -18.31
CA LEU A 103 0.97 -13.93 -18.99
C LEU A 103 1.23 -12.55 -18.38
N LEU A 104 0.19 -11.74 -18.21
CA LEU A 104 0.31 -10.41 -17.61
C LEU A 104 0.79 -10.47 -16.15
N ARG A 105 0.29 -11.43 -15.36
CA ARG A 105 0.73 -11.65 -13.97
C ARG A 105 2.21 -12.05 -13.90
N ARG A 106 2.68 -12.91 -14.80
CA ARG A 106 4.11 -13.29 -14.90
C ARG A 106 5.01 -12.10 -15.26
N LYS A 107 4.47 -11.07 -15.91
CA LYS A 107 5.15 -9.79 -16.16
C LYS A 107 5.08 -8.81 -14.99
N GLY A 108 4.56 -9.22 -13.83
CA GLY A 108 4.43 -8.38 -12.64
C GLY A 108 3.29 -7.37 -12.69
N LYS A 109 2.34 -7.51 -13.64
CA LYS A 109 1.16 -6.64 -13.69
C LYS A 109 0.07 -7.14 -12.75
N LYS A 110 -0.68 -6.20 -12.17
CA LYS A 110 -1.88 -6.50 -11.38
C LYS A 110 -3.04 -6.78 -12.32
N VAL A 111 -3.61 -7.99 -12.24
CA VAL A 111 -4.62 -8.46 -13.20
C VAL A 111 -5.82 -9.08 -12.51
N GLU A 112 -7.00 -8.59 -12.86
CA GLU A 112 -8.30 -9.10 -12.45
C GLU A 112 -9.10 -9.56 -13.67
N LEU A 113 -10.02 -10.51 -13.48
CA LEU A 113 -10.90 -10.99 -14.55
C LEU A 113 -12.33 -11.20 -14.04
N SER A 114 -13.31 -11.06 -14.92
CA SER A 114 -14.72 -11.29 -14.57
C SER A 114 -15.04 -12.79 -14.49
N PHE A 115 -15.18 -13.34 -13.28
CA PHE A 115 -15.67 -14.72 -13.10
C PHE A 115 -17.18 -14.87 -13.26
N ARG A 116 -17.94 -13.77 -13.16
CA ARG A 116 -19.41 -13.79 -13.21
C ARG A 116 -19.97 -13.81 -14.62
N GLY A 117 -19.11 -13.70 -15.65
CA GLY A 117 -19.54 -13.51 -17.03
C GLY A 117 -20.40 -12.25 -17.20
N GLY A 118 -21.28 -12.29 -18.21
CA GLY A 118 -22.19 -11.18 -18.55
C GLY A 118 -21.70 -10.34 -19.73
N GLY A 119 -22.58 -9.47 -20.25
CA GLY A 119 -22.26 -8.64 -21.42
C GLY A 119 -21.08 -7.70 -21.16
N LEU A 120 -20.32 -7.40 -22.22
CA LEU A 120 -19.11 -6.57 -22.20
C LEU A 120 -19.30 -5.26 -21.43
N ARG A 121 -20.44 -4.58 -21.62
CA ARG A 121 -20.76 -3.32 -20.93
C ARG A 121 -20.70 -3.44 -19.40
N LYS A 122 -21.32 -4.48 -18.82
CA LYS A 122 -21.32 -4.69 -17.36
C LYS A 122 -19.93 -4.97 -16.82
N GLN A 123 -19.11 -5.68 -17.60
CA GLN A 123 -17.73 -5.97 -17.23
C GLN A 123 -16.85 -4.72 -17.29
N LEU A 124 -17.05 -3.84 -18.28
CA LEU A 124 -16.35 -2.55 -18.34
C LEU A 124 -16.79 -1.60 -17.21
N GLU A 125 -18.07 -1.60 -16.84
CA GLU A 125 -18.56 -0.87 -15.66
C GLU A 125 -17.93 -1.40 -14.36
N LEU A 126 -17.73 -2.71 -14.24
CA LEU A 126 -16.99 -3.32 -13.13
C LEU A 126 -15.51 -2.90 -13.15
N ALA A 127 -14.84 -2.96 -14.30
CA ALA A 127 -13.46 -2.51 -14.46
C ALA A 127 -13.28 -1.06 -14.01
N ASN A 128 -14.20 -0.17 -14.41
CA ASN A 128 -14.19 1.23 -14.01
C ASN A 128 -14.38 1.40 -12.49
N ARG A 129 -15.32 0.66 -11.87
CA ARG A 129 -15.51 0.69 -10.41
C ARG A 129 -14.30 0.18 -9.63
N MET A 130 -13.54 -0.76 -10.18
CA MET A 130 -12.30 -1.27 -9.60
C MET A 130 -11.11 -0.33 -9.80
N GLY A 131 -11.27 0.76 -10.57
CA GLY A 131 -10.19 1.67 -10.90
C GLY A 131 -9.16 1.07 -11.85
N ALA A 132 -9.58 0.16 -12.74
CA ALA A 132 -8.69 -0.43 -13.74
C ALA A 132 -8.11 0.66 -14.66
N SER A 133 -6.79 0.63 -14.87
CA SER A 133 -6.11 1.52 -15.82
C SER A 133 -6.36 1.06 -17.25
N PHE A 134 -6.42 -0.27 -17.46
CA PHE A 134 -6.65 -0.89 -18.75
C PHE A 134 -7.72 -1.97 -18.66
N ALA A 135 -8.54 -2.09 -19.70
CA ALA A 135 -9.41 -3.23 -19.93
C ALA A 135 -8.90 -4.05 -21.12
N VAL A 136 -8.68 -5.34 -20.90
CA VAL A 136 -8.29 -6.31 -21.92
C VAL A 136 -9.54 -7.04 -22.37
N ILE A 137 -10.01 -6.72 -23.58
CA ILE A 137 -11.24 -7.23 -24.16
C ILE A 137 -10.93 -8.45 -25.02
N ILE A 138 -11.66 -9.54 -24.77
CA ILE A 138 -11.48 -10.83 -25.44
C ILE A 138 -12.84 -11.40 -25.83
N GLY A 139 -13.14 -11.40 -27.13
CA GLY A 139 -14.24 -12.14 -27.73
C GLY A 139 -13.73 -13.29 -28.60
N GLU A 140 -14.65 -13.94 -29.31
CA GLU A 140 -14.31 -15.04 -30.22
C GLU A 140 -13.41 -14.61 -31.37
N ASP A 141 -13.55 -13.38 -31.86
CA ASP A 141 -12.72 -12.85 -32.94
C ASP A 141 -11.27 -12.63 -32.47
N GLU A 142 -11.07 -12.09 -31.27
CA GLU A 142 -9.75 -12.02 -30.62
C GLU A 142 -9.13 -13.41 -30.44
N LEU A 143 -9.92 -14.40 -30.01
CA LEU A 143 -9.45 -15.78 -29.90
C LEU A 143 -9.02 -16.35 -31.25
N ARG A 144 -9.85 -16.21 -32.30
CA ARG A 144 -9.56 -16.72 -33.64
C ARG A 144 -8.30 -16.08 -34.24
N GLU A 145 -8.08 -14.81 -33.98
CA GLU A 145 -6.90 -14.08 -34.48
C GLU A 145 -5.67 -14.21 -33.56
N GLY A 146 -5.79 -14.81 -32.37
CA GLY A 146 -4.70 -14.86 -31.39
C GLY A 146 -4.27 -13.49 -30.88
N LYS A 147 -5.22 -12.54 -30.81
CA LYS A 147 -5.00 -11.15 -30.39
C LYS A 147 -5.84 -10.82 -29.16
N ILE A 148 -5.67 -9.61 -28.63
CA ILE A 148 -6.51 -9.01 -27.60
C ILE A 148 -6.78 -7.55 -27.97
N THR A 149 -7.87 -6.98 -27.45
CA THR A 149 -8.14 -5.55 -27.59
C THR A 149 -7.86 -4.86 -26.26
N LEU A 150 -6.81 -4.04 -26.20
CA LEU A 150 -6.46 -3.25 -25.02
C LEU A 150 -7.15 -1.89 -25.09
N LYS A 151 -8.01 -1.62 -24.11
CA LYS A 151 -8.68 -0.34 -23.94
C LYS A 151 -8.06 0.41 -22.77
N ASP A 152 -7.58 1.61 -23.03
CA ASP A 152 -7.24 2.57 -21.98
C ASP A 152 -8.53 3.10 -21.36
N MET A 153 -8.70 2.92 -20.05
CA MET A 153 -9.92 3.31 -19.34
C MET A 153 -9.99 4.81 -19.05
N ARG A 154 -8.86 5.53 -19.13
CA ARG A 154 -8.78 6.99 -18.95
C ARG A 154 -9.10 7.72 -20.25
N THR A 155 -8.48 7.28 -21.35
CA THR A 155 -8.63 7.96 -22.67
C THR A 155 -9.71 7.35 -23.55
N GLY A 156 -10.13 6.11 -23.27
CA GLY A 156 -11.07 5.36 -24.09
C GLY A 156 -10.46 4.79 -25.38
N VAL A 157 -9.19 5.07 -25.67
CA VAL A 157 -8.48 4.59 -26.86
C VAL A 157 -8.35 3.08 -26.80
N GLN A 158 -8.62 2.43 -27.94
CA GLN A 158 -8.51 0.98 -28.08
C GLN A 158 -7.43 0.64 -29.09
N ARG A 159 -6.64 -0.38 -28.78
CA ARG A 159 -5.61 -0.93 -29.67
C ARG A 159 -5.69 -2.44 -29.67
N ARG A 160 -5.56 -3.03 -30.85
CA ARG A 160 -5.51 -4.48 -30.99
C ARG A 160 -4.05 -4.92 -30.97
N LEU A 161 -3.72 -5.81 -30.04
CA LEU A 161 -2.35 -6.26 -29.79
C LEU A 161 -2.30 -7.78 -29.88
N SER A 162 -1.18 -8.32 -30.37
CA SER A 162 -0.84 -9.72 -30.21
C SER A 162 -0.37 -10.00 -28.78
N LEU A 163 -0.36 -11.27 -28.39
CA LEU A 163 0.18 -11.69 -27.09
C LEU A 163 1.68 -11.38 -26.92
N ALA A 164 2.43 -11.22 -28.01
CA ALA A 164 3.85 -10.88 -27.95
C ALA A 164 4.08 -9.38 -27.65
N GLU A 165 3.13 -8.53 -28.04
CA GLU A 165 3.18 -7.08 -27.83
C GLU A 165 2.61 -6.66 -26.46
N LEU A 166 1.94 -7.59 -25.78
CA LEU A 166 1.39 -7.47 -24.43
C LEU A 166 2.44 -7.89 -23.42
#